data_AF-A0A0E2HES5-F1
#
_entry.id   AF-A0A0E2HES5-F1
#
_cell.length_a   1.000
_cell.length_b   1.000
_cell.length_c   1.000
_cell.angle_alpha   90.00
_cell.angle_beta   90.00
_cell.angle_gamma   90.00
#
_symmetry.space_group_name_H-M   'P 1'
#
loop_
_entity.id
_entity.type
_entity.pdbx_description
1 polymer ?
#
loop_
_entity_poly.entity_id
_entity_poly.type
_entity_poly.pdbx_seq_one_letter_code
_entity_poly.pdbx_strand_id
1 'polypeptide(L)'
;MLEEMKARGEGMAGIYKDIAEIVGEEAAEALYRNFRGQQVVFPNKLYSSAYTAQKIREEFNGKNVKELALKYGFTEIWVRTLLKTGNERI
;
A
#
# COMPACT_ATOMS: atom_id res chain seq x y z
N MET A 1 13.33 -11.40 -26.18
CA MET A 1 13.72 -10.37 -27.17
C MET A 1 12.54 -9.83 -27.98
N LEU A 2 11.61 -10.63 -28.54
CA LEU A 2 10.32 -10.12 -29.08
C LEU A 2 9.15 -10.23 -28.09
N GLU A 3 9.26 -11.11 -27.09
CA GLU A 3 8.21 -11.35 -26.08
C GLU A 3 8.34 -10.49 -24.82
N GLU A 4 9.42 -9.73 -24.66
CA GLU A 4 9.69 -8.82 -23.52
C GLU A 4 9.17 -7.39 -23.75
N MET A 5 8.63 -7.14 -24.94
CA MET A 5 8.01 -5.87 -25.35
C MET A 5 6.61 -6.11 -25.92
N LYS A 6 5.85 -7.07 -25.37
CA LYS A 6 4.38 -6.97 -25.43
C LYS A 6 3.98 -5.73 -24.62
N ALA A 7 4.14 -4.58 -25.27
CA ALA A 7 3.18 -3.50 -25.29
C ALA A 7 2.49 -3.26 -23.95
N ARG A 8 3.25 -2.82 -22.93
CA ARG A 8 2.77 -2.57 -21.56
C ARG A 8 1.48 -1.73 -21.59
N GLY A 9 0.30 -2.38 -21.56
CA GLY A 9 -0.99 -1.69 -21.62
C GLY A 9 -1.27 -0.93 -22.92
N GLU A 10 -0.61 -1.22 -24.06
CA GLU A 10 -0.95 -0.53 -25.31
C GLU A 10 -2.39 -0.86 -25.72
N GLY A 11 -3.19 0.19 -25.95
CA GLY A 11 -4.61 0.07 -26.26
C GLY A 11 -5.53 0.14 -25.04
N MET A 12 -4.99 0.10 -23.81
CA MET A 12 -5.78 0.36 -22.61
C MET A 12 -6.05 1.87 -22.43
N ALA A 13 -7.24 2.21 -21.94
CA ALA A 13 -7.67 3.59 -21.81
C ALA A 13 -7.28 4.20 -20.45
N GLY A 14 -6.70 5.40 -20.49
CA GLY A 14 -6.45 6.24 -19.32
C GLY A 14 -5.66 5.51 -18.22
N ILE A 15 -6.19 5.55 -16.99
CA ILE A 15 -5.54 4.97 -15.81
C ILE A 15 -5.24 3.46 -15.94
N TYR A 16 -5.97 2.72 -16.79
CA TYR A 16 -5.70 1.30 -16.99
C TYR A 16 -4.40 1.05 -17.73
N LYS A 17 -3.95 1.97 -18.58
CA LYS A 17 -2.62 1.90 -19.19
C LYS A 17 -1.54 2.05 -18.12
N ASP A 18 -1.65 3.08 -17.28
CA ASP A 18 -0.70 3.33 -16.20
C ASP A 18 -0.66 2.15 -15.22
N ILE A 19 -1.83 1.60 -14.87
CA ILE A 19 -1.93 0.40 -14.04
C ILE A 19 -1.25 -0.79 -14.74
N ALA A 20 -1.52 -1.04 -16.02
CA ALA A 20 -0.90 -2.14 -16.76
C ALA A 20 0.62 -1.99 -16.89
N GLU A 21 1.14 -0.77 -16.99
CA GLU A 21 2.57 -0.49 -16.99
C GLU A 21 3.24 -0.77 -15.64
N ILE A 22 2.53 -0.52 -14.53
CA ILE A 22 3.07 -0.69 -13.16
C ILE A 22 2.91 -2.15 -12.67
N VAL A 23 1.74 -2.76 -12.87
CA VAL A 23 1.37 -4.05 -12.27
C VAL A 23 1.04 -5.15 -13.28
N GLY A 24 1.00 -4.85 -14.58
CA GLY A 24 0.69 -5.79 -15.65
C GLY A 24 -0.78 -5.76 -16.11
N GLU A 25 -1.01 -6.21 -17.34
CA GLU A 25 -2.32 -6.19 -18.00
C GLU A 25 -3.38 -7.03 -17.27
N GLU A 26 -3.01 -8.22 -16.79
CA GLU A 26 -3.93 -9.12 -16.08
C GLU A 26 -4.55 -8.45 -14.83
N ALA A 27 -3.75 -7.70 -14.09
CA ALA A 27 -4.20 -6.94 -12.93
C ALA A 27 -5.09 -5.75 -13.33
N ALA A 28 -4.74 -5.05 -14.41
CA ALA A 28 -5.57 -3.96 -14.95
C ALA A 28 -6.96 -4.46 -15.40
N GLU A 29 -7.02 -5.61 -16.08
CA GLU A 29 -8.28 -6.25 -16.47
C GLU A 29 -9.11 -6.67 -15.26
N ALA A 30 -8.48 -7.26 -14.23
CA ALA A 30 -9.16 -7.62 -13.00
C ALA A 30 -9.77 -6.38 -12.32
N LEU A 31 -9.04 -5.26 -12.27
CA LEU A 31 -9.56 -4.00 -11.74
C LEU A 31 -10.72 -3.47 -12.58
N TYR A 32 -10.63 -3.50 -13.90
CA TYR A 32 -11.74 -3.10 -14.77
C TYR A 32 -13.00 -3.94 -14.53
N ARG A 33 -12.87 -5.27 -14.50
CA ARG A 33 -14.02 -6.18 -14.30
C ARG A 33 -14.75 -5.92 -12.99
N ASN A 34 -14.02 -5.59 -11.91
CA ASN A 34 -14.59 -5.44 -10.57
C ASN A 34 -15.05 -4.00 -10.25
N PHE A 35 -14.39 -2.97 -10.82
CA PHE A 35 -14.60 -1.57 -10.41
C PHE A 35 -15.13 -0.65 -11.51
N ARG A 36 -15.29 -1.11 -12.76
CA ARG A 36 -15.81 -0.27 -13.85
C ARG A 36 -17.15 0.39 -13.49
N GLY A 37 -17.30 1.66 -13.84
CA GLY A 37 -18.48 2.46 -13.55
C GLY A 37 -18.54 3.07 -12.15
N GLN A 38 -17.59 2.75 -11.26
CA GLN A 38 -17.47 3.35 -9.93
C GLN A 38 -16.37 4.42 -9.92
N GLN A 39 -16.54 5.46 -9.10
CA GLN A 39 -15.45 6.40 -8.77
C GLN A 39 -14.67 5.85 -7.58
N VAL A 40 -13.41 5.49 -7.79
CA VAL A 40 -12.50 5.00 -6.74
C VAL A 40 -11.45 6.08 -6.46
N VAL A 41 -11.36 6.49 -5.20
CA VAL A 41 -10.29 7.38 -4.71
C VAL A 41 -9.28 6.53 -3.97
N PHE A 42 -8.03 6.51 -4.43
CA PHE A 42 -6.96 5.82 -3.72
C PHE A 42 -6.59 6.61 -2.46
N PRO A 43 -6.82 6.06 -1.25
CA PRO A 43 -6.46 6.75 -0.03
C PRO A 43 -4.92 6.78 0.14
N ASN A 44 -4.41 7.81 0.80
CA ASN A 44 -2.98 7.90 1.14
C ASN A 44 -2.50 6.79 2.09
N LYS A 45 -3.43 6.07 2.75
CA LYS A 45 -3.13 4.96 3.65
C LYS A 45 -3.33 3.64 2.92
N LEU A 46 -2.23 2.92 2.70
CA LEU A 46 -2.25 1.60 2.06
C LEU A 46 -2.83 0.51 2.97
N TYR A 47 -2.51 0.55 4.26
CA TYR A 47 -2.91 -0.47 5.24
C TYR A 47 -3.90 0.08 6.27
N SER A 48 -4.71 -0.80 6.84
CA SER A 48 -5.58 -0.44 7.96
C SER A 48 -4.76 -0.04 9.19
N SER A 49 -5.32 0.80 10.05
CA SER A 49 -4.66 1.22 11.29
C SER A 49 -4.32 0.04 12.19
N ALA A 50 -5.22 -0.95 12.28
CA ALA A 50 -5.04 -2.16 13.07
C ALA A 50 -3.88 -3.02 12.53
N TYR A 51 -3.86 -3.27 11.22
CA TYR A 51 -2.79 -4.05 10.59
C TYR A 51 -1.43 -3.34 10.73
N THR A 52 -1.41 -2.03 10.49
CA THR A 52 -0.20 -1.23 10.63
C THR A 52 0.31 -1.23 12.07
N ALA A 53 -0.59 -1.11 13.04
CA ALA A 53 -0.26 -1.19 14.46
C ALA A 53 0.39 -2.52 14.85
N GLN A 54 -0.14 -3.63 14.35
CA GLN A 54 0.44 -4.95 14.54
C GLN A 54 1.85 -5.02 13.93
N LYS A 55 2.00 -4.61 12.66
CA LYS A 55 3.29 -4.65 11.96
C LYS A 55 4.36 -3.79 12.62
N ILE A 56 3.98 -2.61 13.11
CA ILE A 56 4.90 -1.74 13.86
C ILE A 56 5.41 -2.43 15.12
N ARG A 57 4.57 -3.17 15.85
CA ARG A 57 4.99 -3.93 17.04
C ARG A 57 5.92 -5.09 16.68
N GLU A 58 5.61 -5.82 15.61
CA GLU A 58 6.42 -6.94 15.12
C GLU A 58 7.81 -6.48 14.63
N GLU A 59 7.89 -5.33 13.95
CA GLU A 59 9.12 -4.80 13.38
C GLU A 59 9.91 -3.91 14.35
N PHE A 60 9.38 -3.62 15.55
CA PHE A 60 10.04 -2.74 16.51
C PHE A 60 11.26 -3.40 17.15
N ASN A 61 12.43 -2.79 16.98
CA ASN A 61 13.70 -3.29 17.52
C ASN A 61 14.21 -2.51 18.74
N GLY A 62 13.38 -1.65 19.34
CA GLY A 62 13.74 -0.79 20.46
C GLY A 62 14.25 0.59 20.08
N LYS A 63 14.79 0.78 18.87
CA LYS A 63 15.42 2.05 18.43
C LYS A 63 14.89 2.60 17.11
N ASN A 64 14.17 1.82 16.32
CA ASN A 64 13.72 2.16 14.96
C ASN A 64 12.38 2.91 14.88
N VAL A 65 11.98 3.66 15.91
CA VAL A 65 10.70 4.42 15.90
C VAL A 65 10.58 5.35 14.69
N LYS A 66 11.66 6.08 14.37
CA LYS A 66 11.69 7.05 13.27
C LYS A 66 11.54 6.36 11.90
N GLU A 67 12.19 5.23 11.73
CA GLU A 67 12.10 4.44 10.49
C GLU A 67 10.69 3.87 10.30
N LEU A 68 10.07 3.35 11.36
CA LEU A 68 8.70 2.84 11.33
C LEU A 68 7.69 3.96 11.06
N ALA A 69 7.87 5.13 11.67
CA ALA A 69 7.04 6.30 11.43
C ALA A 69 7.06 6.71 9.94
N LEU A 70 8.25 6.77 9.34
CA LEU A 70 8.41 7.10 7.93
C LEU A 70 7.83 6.01 7.02
N LYS A 71 8.14 4.73 7.28
CA LYS A 71 7.69 3.58 6.49
C LYS A 71 6.17 3.48 6.41
N TYR A 72 5.47 3.75 7.52
CA TYR A 72 4.02 3.61 7.62
C TYR A 72 3.27 4.94 7.51
N GLY A 73 3.96 6.07 7.31
CA GLY A 73 3.34 7.38 7.15
C GLY A 73 2.67 7.94 8.41
N PHE A 74 3.19 7.60 9.59
CA PHE A 74 2.70 8.08 10.88
C PHE A 74 3.70 9.05 11.52
N THR A 75 3.22 9.83 12.51
CA THR A 75 4.11 10.64 13.32
C THR A 75 4.86 9.77 14.33
N GLU A 76 6.09 10.15 14.68
CA GLU A 76 6.85 9.45 15.73
C GLU A 76 6.07 9.41 17.06
N ILE A 77 5.31 10.46 17.38
CA ILE A 77 4.48 10.52 18.59
C ILE A 77 3.43 9.41 18.58
N TRP A 78 2.75 9.20 17.45
CA TRP A 78 1.75 8.13 17.34
C TRP A 78 2.39 6.75 17.49
N VAL A 79 3.52 6.51 16.83
CA VAL A 79 4.26 5.24 16.95
C VAL A 79 4.72 4.99 18.40
N ARG A 80 5.26 6.00 19.09
CA ARG A 80 5.63 5.88 20.51
C ARG A 80 4.44 5.60 21.41
N THR A 81 3.30 6.26 21.14
CA THR A 81 2.07 6.05 21.91
C THR A 81 1.56 4.63 21.68
N LEU A 82 1.52 4.17 20.43
CA LEU A 82 1.12 2.82 20.06
C LEU A 82 1.96 1.74 20.78
N LEU A 83 3.29 1.93 20.81
CA LEU A 83 4.23 1.01 21.46
C LEU A 83 4.06 1.01 22.98
N LYS A 84 3.72 2.16 23.60
CA LYS A 84 3.42 2.25 25.03
C LYS A 84 2.10 1.58 25.40
N THR A 85 1.03 1.85 24.63
CA THR A 85 -0.30 1.27 24.88
C THR A 85 -0.32 -0.24 24.64
N GLY A 86 0.54 -0.78 23.77
CA GLY A 86 0.70 -2.24 23.62
C GLY A 86 1.41 -2.92 24.80
N ASN A 87 2.05 -2.15 25.69
CA ASN A 87 2.77 -2.64 26.87
C ASN A 87 1.96 -2.48 28.18
N GLU A 88 0.81 -1.80 28.14
CA GLU A 88 -0.07 -1.60 29.28
C GLU A 88 -1.41 -2.30 29.04
N ARG A 89 -1.60 -3.45 29.72
CA ARG A 89 -2.82 -4.31 29.85
C ARG A 89 -2.94 -5.41 28.76
N ILE A 90 -3.05 -6.71 29.04
CA ILE A 90 -3.33 -7.53 30.24
C ILE A 90 -2.48 -8.80 30.15
#